data_AF-A0A4V4KI25-F1
#
_entry.id   AF-A0A4V4KI25-F1
#
_cell.length_a   1.000
_cell.length_b   1.000
_cell.length_c   1.000
_cell.angle_alpha   90.00
_cell.angle_beta   90.00
_cell.angle_gamma   90.00
#
_symmetry.space_group_name_H-M   'P 1'
#
loop_
_entity.id
_entity.type
_entity.pdbx_description
1 polymer ?
#
loop_
_entity_poly.entity_id
_entity_poly.type
_entity_poly.pdbx_seq_one_letter_code
_entity_poly.pdbx_strand_id
1 'polypeptide(L)'
;MTTAPASSQTREGNGSMDEIKRLKVKLREREKERNELAVEYNKLVDEYGDVIDQHNANVDLVHKKIQRIRQLKDERMEDVKSYEEGIEGLQEEIESLKNNHKRKIAEKSRTIRRMVEERGDLQKKLSEKAQHDKKAGEELNFEVKQSIAASTRLDKQLGDEAFRKAMDQIYERLRDCFMVIRRREPFDVEITLSDDTLSEFLSEHVPSWKDNSQDDKLYVCISLVSRTLTRFVNNRLVFGYPNNSPIQAAWWAWKTLAEGSQNSKSQQDVKRWLALTSTVLTDNHRDLMIQARQESLDFLLEDMKDHLEAATTLSFTDAIRRKLSDAISPHLTVLRMLHFQEWNYKFDMVSASRAGRPIRFSRARMAGMFWEDTGFVQASLFPKLCRLEENDEDEDETYTIIYKARVAVVAIVEEEMRDIEEESEVGGENMQDAEEGSGQSSESGTRDEEESQEETGEATVKLEDEEEQEEGKKIIVFDSFDKEDEMDLST
;
A
#
# COMPACT_ATOMS: atom_id res chain seq x y z
N MET A 1 96.86 176.92 -8.29
CA MET A 1 97.66 177.45 -7.17
C MET A 1 96.97 177.03 -5.88
N THR A 2 97.58 176.30 -4.93
CA THR A 2 98.97 175.78 -4.85
C THR A 2 99.05 174.59 -3.87
N THR A 3 99.97 173.63 -4.11
CA THR A 3 100.60 172.65 -3.16
C THR A 3 99.79 171.94 -2.03
N ALA A 4 99.68 170.60 -2.13
CA ALA A 4 100.39 169.54 -1.35
C ALA A 4 100.91 169.80 0.12
N PRO A 5 101.21 168.78 0.97
CA PRO A 5 101.24 167.30 0.75
C PRO A 5 100.73 166.37 1.92
N ALA A 6 100.82 165.03 1.69
CA ALA A 6 101.25 163.94 2.62
C ALA A 6 100.30 163.15 3.59
N SER A 7 100.39 161.80 3.47
CA SER A 7 100.22 160.72 4.49
C SER A 7 98.86 160.42 5.17
N SER A 8 98.48 159.18 5.56
CA SER A 8 98.95 157.81 5.22
C SER A 8 98.07 156.68 5.84
N GLN A 9 97.88 155.54 5.14
CA GLN A 9 97.43 154.20 5.64
C GLN A 9 95.99 154.10 6.24
N THR A 10 95.25 152.97 6.33
CA THR A 10 95.09 151.64 5.65
C THR A 10 93.68 151.15 6.07
N ARG A 11 92.71 150.72 5.23
CA ARG A 11 92.58 149.60 4.26
C ARG A 11 92.33 148.21 4.89
N GLU A 12 91.35 147.49 4.31
CA GLU A 12 90.88 146.10 4.58
C GLU A 12 89.84 145.93 5.71
N GLY A 13 88.81 145.09 5.49
CA GLY A 13 87.75 144.83 6.49
C GLY A 13 86.47 144.11 6.01
N ASN A 14 85.92 144.43 4.82
CA ASN A 14 84.53 144.04 4.50
C ASN A 14 84.30 142.63 3.90
N GLY A 15 85.34 141.89 3.49
CA GLY A 15 85.16 140.59 2.82
C GLY A 15 84.78 139.42 3.74
N SER A 16 85.17 139.48 5.02
CA SER A 16 85.02 138.35 5.97
C SER A 16 83.56 138.09 6.39
N MET A 17 82.76 139.14 6.54
CA MET A 17 81.43 139.04 7.15
C MET A 17 80.43 138.24 6.31
N ASP A 18 80.49 138.32 4.97
CA ASP A 18 79.56 137.59 4.10
C ASP A 18 79.92 136.12 3.94
N GLU A 19 81.20 135.75 4.06
CA GLU A 19 81.61 134.35 4.09
C GLU A 19 81.18 133.68 5.41
N ILE A 20 81.22 134.40 6.54
CA ILE A 20 80.64 133.95 7.81
C ILE A 20 79.11 133.75 7.68
N LYS A 21 78.38 134.61 6.94
CA LYS A 21 76.94 134.40 6.68
C LYS A 21 76.69 133.13 5.87
N ARG A 22 77.48 132.89 4.81
CA ARG A 22 77.40 131.65 3.99
C ARG A 22 77.66 130.40 4.82
N LEU A 23 78.68 130.40 5.67
CA LEU A 23 78.99 129.30 6.57
C LEU A 23 77.87 129.07 7.62
N LYS A 24 77.24 130.14 8.14
CA LYS A 24 76.04 130.04 9.00
C LYS A 24 74.76 129.60 8.28
N VAL A 25 74.72 129.59 6.95
CA VAL A 25 73.64 128.96 6.17
C VAL A 25 73.97 127.47 6.02
N LYS A 26 75.16 127.13 5.51
CA LYS A 26 75.64 125.74 5.36
C LYS A 26 75.63 124.94 6.67
N LEU A 27 75.91 125.57 7.81
CA LEU A 27 75.81 124.92 9.12
C LEU A 27 74.37 124.51 9.43
N ARG A 28 73.39 125.41 9.22
CA ARG A 28 71.97 125.11 9.47
C ARG A 28 71.38 124.13 8.45
N GLU A 29 71.86 124.17 7.21
CA GLU A 29 71.55 123.16 6.19
C GLU A 29 72.06 121.78 6.66
N ARG A 30 73.32 121.69 7.13
CA ARG A 30 73.90 120.46 7.69
C ARG A 30 73.24 119.98 8.98
N GLU A 31 72.84 120.88 9.86
CA GLU A 31 72.08 120.55 11.08
C GLU A 31 70.69 120.02 10.73
N LYS A 32 70.03 120.59 9.70
CA LYS A 32 68.76 120.11 9.17
C LYS A 32 68.90 118.75 8.49
N GLU A 33 69.85 118.58 7.58
CA GLU A 33 70.21 117.29 6.95
C GLU A 33 70.46 116.19 7.99
N ARG A 34 71.26 116.48 9.03
CA ARG A 34 71.55 115.54 10.12
C ARG A 34 70.30 115.19 10.94
N ASN A 35 69.44 116.17 11.23
CA ASN A 35 68.22 115.93 11.99
C ASN A 35 67.19 115.13 11.17
N GLU A 36 67.10 115.38 9.86
CA GLU A 36 66.24 114.62 8.95
C GLU A 36 66.73 113.17 8.83
N LEU A 37 68.03 112.95 8.64
CA LEU A 37 68.64 111.62 8.64
C LEU A 37 68.46 110.87 9.97
N ALA A 38 68.47 111.58 11.11
CA ALA A 38 68.19 110.99 12.42
C ALA A 38 66.71 110.57 12.58
N VAL A 39 65.77 111.31 11.98
CA VAL A 39 64.35 110.93 11.94
C VAL A 39 64.13 109.72 11.02
N GLU A 40 64.77 109.68 9.85
CA GLU A 40 64.73 108.51 8.96
C GLU A 40 65.35 107.26 9.62
N TYR A 41 66.48 107.41 10.30
CA TYR A 41 67.12 106.31 11.04
C TYR A 41 66.22 105.77 12.15
N ASN A 42 65.64 106.64 12.98
CA ASN A 42 64.72 106.21 14.04
C ASN A 42 63.49 105.48 13.46
N LYS A 43 62.90 106.02 12.39
CA LYS A 43 61.76 105.40 11.70
C LYS A 43 62.10 104.00 11.15
N LEU A 44 63.33 103.80 10.65
CA LEU A 44 63.81 102.50 10.20
C LEU A 44 64.07 101.52 11.36
N VAL A 45 64.49 102.02 12.53
CA VAL A 45 64.63 101.22 13.76
C VAL A 45 63.26 100.78 14.28
N ASP A 46 62.27 101.68 14.28
CA ASP A 46 60.89 101.38 14.66
C ASP A 46 60.28 100.31 13.73
N GLU A 47 60.40 100.49 12.40
CA GLU A 47 59.95 99.51 11.39
C GLU A 47 60.63 98.13 11.54
N TYR A 48 61.91 98.11 11.92
CA TYR A 48 62.63 96.85 12.18
C TYR A 48 62.21 96.20 13.50
N GLY A 49 61.80 97.00 14.50
CA GLY A 49 61.17 96.54 15.74
C GLY A 49 59.85 95.83 15.48
N ASP A 50 58.94 96.46 14.73
CA ASP A 50 57.65 95.87 14.33
C ASP A 50 57.83 94.51 13.63
N VAL A 51 58.83 94.39 12.74
CA VAL A 51 59.16 93.13 12.05
C VAL A 51 59.70 92.06 13.01
N ILE A 52 60.51 92.43 14.01
CA ILE A 52 60.99 91.51 15.04
C ILE A 52 59.83 91.01 15.91
N ASP A 53 58.96 91.90 16.38
CA ASP A 53 57.84 91.51 17.23
C ASP A 53 56.80 90.67 16.47
N GLN A 54 56.55 90.98 15.20
CA GLN A 54 55.74 90.12 14.34
C GLN A 54 56.40 88.75 14.09
N HIS A 55 57.73 88.67 13.98
CA HIS A 55 58.43 87.39 13.87
C HIS A 55 58.31 86.57 15.17
N ASN A 56 58.56 87.20 16.33
CA ASN A 56 58.45 86.59 17.64
C ASN A 56 57.05 86.02 17.88
N ALA A 57 55.99 86.80 17.60
CA ALA A 57 54.60 86.36 17.73
C ALA A 57 54.27 85.14 16.83
N ASN A 58 54.86 85.07 15.63
CA ASN A 58 54.71 83.90 14.74
C ASN A 58 55.45 82.67 15.27
N VAL A 59 56.66 82.81 15.80
CA VAL A 59 57.42 81.70 16.44
C VAL A 59 56.66 81.14 17.64
N ASP A 60 56.08 82.03 18.45
CA ASP A 60 55.24 81.68 19.61
C ASP A 60 53.98 80.90 19.21
N LEU A 61 53.31 81.33 18.13
CA LEU A 61 52.15 80.65 17.57
C LEU A 61 52.49 79.27 17.00
N VAL A 62 53.66 79.12 16.37
CA VAL A 62 54.18 77.84 15.90
C VAL A 62 54.52 76.91 17.07
N HIS A 63 55.15 77.41 18.14
CA HIS A 63 55.40 76.63 19.36
C HIS A 63 54.10 76.10 19.99
N LYS A 64 53.09 76.95 20.14
CA LYS A 64 51.76 76.57 20.66
C LYS A 64 51.08 75.50 19.78
N LYS A 65 51.18 75.61 18.44
CA LYS A 65 50.71 74.58 17.50
C LYS A 65 51.46 73.25 17.64
N ILE A 66 52.79 73.27 17.73
CA ILE A 66 53.61 72.07 17.93
C ILE A 66 53.27 71.39 19.26
N GLN A 67 53.06 72.17 20.33
CA GLN A 67 52.65 71.64 21.63
C GLN A 67 51.28 70.97 21.58
N ARG A 68 50.28 71.57 20.91
CA ARG A 68 48.95 70.94 20.76
C ARG A 68 49.01 69.70 19.85
N ILE A 69 49.86 69.67 18.83
CA ILE A 69 50.08 68.47 17.99
C ILE A 69 50.70 67.32 18.82
N ARG A 70 51.62 67.62 19.75
CA ARG A 70 52.15 66.61 20.69
C ARG A 70 51.05 66.06 21.59
N GLN A 71 50.29 66.93 22.26
CA GLN A 71 49.14 66.51 23.08
C GLN A 71 48.15 65.64 22.30
N LEU A 72 47.74 66.05 21.09
CA LEU A 72 46.86 65.27 20.22
C LEU A 72 47.46 63.92 19.79
N LYS A 73 48.79 63.81 19.69
CA LYS A 73 49.46 62.53 19.42
C LYS A 73 49.45 61.62 20.65
N ASP A 74 49.67 62.19 21.84
CA ASP A 74 49.71 61.44 23.09
C ASP A 74 48.29 60.96 23.48
N GLU A 75 47.28 61.84 23.37
CA GLU A 75 45.84 61.52 23.42
C GLU A 75 45.50 60.34 22.47
N ARG A 76 45.96 60.38 21.21
CA ARG A 76 45.76 59.31 20.22
C ARG A 76 46.48 57.99 20.52
N MET A 77 47.63 58.01 21.21
CA MET A 77 48.32 56.77 21.58
C MET A 77 47.60 56.08 22.75
N GLU A 78 47.00 56.85 23.65
CA GLU A 78 46.19 56.32 24.75
C GLU A 78 44.85 55.76 24.24
N ASP A 79 44.17 56.44 23.29
CA ASP A 79 43.05 55.90 22.52
C ASP A 79 43.39 54.51 21.91
N VAL A 80 44.49 54.44 21.13
CA VAL A 80 44.91 53.21 20.42
C VAL A 80 45.16 52.07 21.40
N LYS A 81 45.89 52.33 22.50
CA LYS A 81 46.16 51.32 23.52
C LYS A 81 44.87 50.81 24.17
N SER A 82 43.91 51.70 24.45
CA SER A 82 42.60 51.30 24.99
C SER A 82 41.79 50.44 24.01
N TYR A 83 41.85 50.74 22.70
CA TYR A 83 41.24 49.89 21.67
C TYR A 83 41.95 48.54 21.50
N GLU A 84 43.28 48.49 21.60
CA GLU A 84 44.05 47.24 21.55
C GLU A 84 43.69 46.32 22.73
N GLU A 85 43.66 46.84 23.96
CA GLU A 85 43.24 46.11 25.17
C GLU A 85 41.77 45.64 25.07
N GLY A 86 40.88 46.46 24.51
CA GLY A 86 39.48 46.08 24.25
C GLY A 86 39.31 45.01 23.17
N ILE A 87 40.15 45.01 22.14
CA ILE A 87 40.17 44.00 21.08
C ILE A 87 40.71 42.66 21.63
N GLU A 88 41.74 42.68 22.47
CA GLU A 88 42.29 41.48 23.11
C GLU A 88 41.25 40.80 24.01
N GLY A 89 40.57 41.56 24.89
CA GLY A 89 39.51 41.02 25.74
C GLY A 89 38.33 40.41 24.97
N LEU A 90 37.92 41.02 23.86
CA LEU A 90 36.89 40.45 22.97
C LEU A 90 37.34 39.17 22.27
N GLN A 91 38.63 39.03 21.92
CA GLN A 91 39.17 37.80 21.35
C GLN A 91 39.21 36.66 22.39
N GLU A 92 39.59 36.96 23.64
CA GLU A 92 39.51 35.99 24.74
C GLU A 92 38.07 35.53 25.00
N GLU A 93 37.11 36.47 25.05
CA GLU A 93 35.69 36.13 25.25
C GLU A 93 35.18 35.21 24.13
N ILE A 94 35.46 35.53 22.87
CA ILE A 94 35.08 34.72 21.70
C ILE A 94 35.65 33.30 21.77
N GLU A 95 36.94 33.12 22.09
CA GLU A 95 37.52 31.78 22.20
C GLU A 95 37.01 31.03 23.44
N SER A 96 36.67 31.72 24.53
CA SER A 96 36.02 31.12 25.70
C SER A 96 34.61 30.60 25.37
N LEU A 97 33.80 31.38 24.66
CA LEU A 97 32.46 31.04 24.18
C LEU A 97 32.52 29.85 23.23
N LYS A 98 33.44 29.90 22.26
CA LYS A 98 33.71 28.83 21.28
C LYS A 98 34.12 27.53 21.96
N ASN A 99 34.97 27.56 22.99
CA ASN A 99 35.35 26.35 23.74
C ASN A 99 34.24 25.82 24.67
N ASN A 100 33.46 26.70 25.28
CA ASN A 100 32.24 26.32 26.02
C ASN A 100 31.19 25.67 25.08
N HIS A 101 31.03 26.19 23.86
CA HIS A 101 30.12 25.65 22.85
C HIS A 101 30.59 24.27 22.33
N LYS A 102 31.88 24.11 22.00
CA LYS A 102 32.49 22.80 21.68
C LYS A 102 32.21 21.77 22.78
N ARG A 103 32.34 22.16 24.07
CA ARG A 103 32.09 21.28 25.21
C ARG A 103 30.63 20.83 25.28
N LYS A 104 29.67 21.76 25.14
CA LYS A 104 28.22 21.47 25.11
C LYS A 104 27.81 20.58 23.93
N ILE A 105 28.42 20.75 22.75
CA ILE A 105 28.23 19.83 21.61
C ILE A 105 28.74 18.44 21.95
N ALA A 106 30.00 18.32 22.40
CA ALA A 106 30.63 17.03 22.70
C ALA A 106 29.87 16.23 23.78
N GLU A 107 29.25 16.93 24.74
CA GLU A 107 28.36 16.36 25.75
C GLU A 107 27.04 15.86 25.15
N LYS A 108 26.29 16.70 24.41
CA LYS A 108 25.05 16.28 23.73
C LYS A 108 25.30 15.09 22.78
N SER A 109 26.40 15.09 22.04
CA SER A 109 26.80 14.00 21.14
C SER A 109 27.31 12.73 21.85
N ARG A 110 27.43 12.72 23.19
CA ARG A 110 27.56 11.49 24.00
C ARG A 110 26.18 11.00 24.45
N THR A 111 25.34 11.90 24.95
CA THR A 111 23.97 11.57 25.37
C THR A 111 23.15 10.96 24.23
N ILE A 112 23.19 11.56 23.04
CA ILE A 112 22.50 11.04 21.84
C ILE A 112 22.98 9.62 21.48
N ARG A 113 24.29 9.34 21.57
CA ARG A 113 24.82 8.00 21.30
C ARG A 113 24.29 6.96 22.29
N ARG A 114 24.32 7.28 23.59
CA ARG A 114 23.76 6.40 24.63
C ARG A 114 22.28 6.10 24.39
N MET A 115 21.47 7.11 24.06
CA MET A 115 20.05 6.91 23.76
C MET A 115 19.81 6.05 22.50
N VAL A 116 20.70 6.12 21.50
CA VAL A 116 20.64 5.25 20.30
C VAL A 116 21.03 3.81 20.64
N GLU A 117 22.03 3.61 21.48
CA GLU A 117 22.45 2.30 22.01
C GLU A 117 21.32 1.67 22.84
N GLU A 118 20.76 2.41 23.80
CA GLU A 118 19.61 2.01 24.63
C GLU A 118 18.38 1.64 23.77
N ARG A 119 18.09 2.42 22.72
CA ARG A 119 16.99 2.11 21.78
C ARG A 119 17.25 0.81 21.00
N GLY A 120 18.50 0.54 20.61
CA GLY A 120 18.88 -0.71 19.94
C GLY A 120 18.66 -1.94 20.82
N ASP A 121 19.09 -1.87 22.08
CA ASP A 121 18.88 -2.93 23.07
C ASP A 121 17.40 -3.19 23.36
N LEU A 122 16.59 -2.13 23.47
CA LEU A 122 15.14 -2.24 23.66
C LEU A 122 14.44 -2.86 22.44
N GLN A 123 14.82 -2.44 21.24
CA GLN A 123 14.28 -2.99 19.99
C GLN A 123 14.62 -4.48 19.83
N LYS A 124 15.83 -4.90 20.23
CA LYS A 124 16.24 -6.31 20.26
C LYS A 124 15.42 -7.13 21.26
N LYS A 125 15.26 -6.64 22.50
CA LYS A 125 14.44 -7.31 23.53
C LYS A 125 12.97 -7.45 23.12
N LEU A 126 12.42 -6.45 22.44
CA LEU A 126 11.06 -6.50 21.88
C LEU A 126 10.92 -7.56 20.78
N SER A 127 11.89 -7.68 19.87
CA SER A 127 11.83 -8.69 18.80
C SER A 127 12.02 -10.12 19.33
N GLU A 128 12.91 -10.31 20.32
CA GLU A 128 13.10 -11.58 21.02
C GLU A 128 11.81 -12.00 21.77
N LYS A 129 11.16 -11.06 22.48
CA LYS A 129 9.89 -11.34 23.15
C LYS A 129 8.76 -11.64 22.15
N ALA A 130 8.62 -10.86 21.08
CA ALA A 130 7.58 -11.08 20.08
C ALA A 130 7.70 -12.45 19.39
N GLN A 131 8.92 -12.95 19.16
CA GLN A 131 9.14 -14.31 18.66
C GLN A 131 8.78 -15.39 19.69
N HIS A 132 9.05 -15.16 20.98
CA HIS A 132 8.68 -16.07 22.05
C HIS A 132 7.16 -16.15 22.23
N ASP A 133 6.50 -15.01 22.35
CA ASP A 133 5.04 -14.91 22.55
C ASP A 133 4.29 -15.51 21.34
N LYS A 134 4.79 -15.32 20.11
CA LYS A 134 4.25 -15.97 18.92
C LYS A 134 4.37 -17.50 18.96
N LYS A 135 5.54 -18.05 19.33
CA LYS A 135 5.73 -19.51 19.43
C LYS A 135 4.83 -20.13 20.49
N ALA A 136 4.74 -19.53 21.68
CA ALA A 136 3.85 -19.98 22.73
C ALA A 136 2.37 -19.95 22.26
N GLY A 137 1.98 -18.93 21.50
CA GLY A 137 0.65 -18.86 20.86
C GLY A 137 0.42 -19.95 19.82
N GLU A 138 1.42 -20.28 18.99
CA GLU A 138 1.33 -21.35 17.98
C GLU A 138 1.27 -22.75 18.62
N GLU A 139 2.10 -23.00 19.64
CA GLU A 139 2.14 -24.25 20.42
C GLU A 139 0.82 -24.49 21.18
N LEU A 140 0.31 -23.47 21.89
CA LEU A 140 -0.94 -23.59 22.66
C LEU A 140 -2.17 -23.74 21.73
N ASN A 141 -2.17 -23.07 20.57
CA ASN A 141 -3.20 -23.32 19.54
C ASN A 141 -3.12 -24.73 18.94
N PHE A 142 -1.92 -25.30 18.80
CA PHE A 142 -1.74 -26.68 18.34
C PHE A 142 -2.24 -27.68 19.39
N GLU A 143 -1.87 -27.51 20.66
CA GLU A 143 -2.30 -28.37 21.77
C GLU A 143 -3.82 -28.31 21.98
N VAL A 144 -4.45 -27.13 21.93
CA VAL A 144 -5.92 -26.99 22.01
C VAL A 144 -6.61 -27.70 20.84
N LYS A 145 -6.11 -27.52 19.60
CA LYS A 145 -6.66 -28.23 18.42
C LYS A 145 -6.48 -29.74 18.52
N GLN A 146 -5.34 -30.21 19.04
CA GLN A 146 -5.06 -31.63 19.25
C GLN A 146 -5.95 -32.22 20.35
N SER A 147 -6.19 -31.48 21.43
CA SER A 147 -7.06 -31.88 22.55
C SER A 147 -8.52 -32.00 22.11
N ILE A 148 -9.05 -30.99 21.40
CA ILE A 148 -10.39 -31.03 20.80
C ILE A 148 -10.49 -32.23 19.84
N ALA A 149 -9.54 -32.36 18.91
CA ALA A 149 -9.52 -33.46 17.93
C ALA A 149 -9.27 -34.85 18.54
N ALA A 150 -8.86 -34.95 19.80
CA ALA A 150 -8.79 -36.20 20.56
C ALA A 150 -10.08 -36.48 21.35
N SER A 151 -10.82 -35.43 21.74
CA SER A 151 -12.03 -35.55 22.56
C SER A 151 -13.33 -35.70 21.75
N THR A 152 -13.40 -35.22 20.51
CA THR A 152 -14.64 -35.27 19.69
C THR A 152 -14.61 -36.33 18.58
N ARG A 153 -13.44 -36.87 18.24
CA ARG A 153 -13.26 -37.67 17.03
C ARG A 153 -14.11 -38.94 17.01
N LEU A 154 -14.94 -39.06 15.98
CA LEU A 154 -15.28 -40.38 15.45
C LEU A 154 -14.01 -40.98 14.83
N ASP A 155 -13.72 -42.22 15.18
CA ASP A 155 -12.51 -42.90 14.72
C ASP A 155 -12.51 -42.98 13.18
N LYS A 156 -11.35 -42.70 12.56
CA LYS A 156 -11.16 -42.62 11.09
C LYS A 156 -11.81 -41.40 10.38
N GLN A 157 -12.20 -40.33 11.08
CA GLN A 157 -12.55 -39.04 10.42
C GLN A 157 -11.43 -38.53 9.50
N LEU A 158 -11.80 -38.10 8.29
CA LEU A 158 -10.93 -37.48 7.29
C LEU A 158 -11.18 -35.97 7.23
N GLY A 159 -10.12 -35.17 7.14
CA GLY A 159 -10.26 -33.73 6.93
C GLY A 159 -10.57 -33.39 5.46
N ASP A 160 -11.28 -32.27 5.26
CA ASP A 160 -11.68 -31.65 3.99
C ASP A 160 -10.65 -31.74 2.86
N GLU A 161 -9.36 -31.55 3.19
CA GLU A 161 -8.24 -31.59 2.26
C GLU A 161 -8.03 -32.97 1.60
N ALA A 162 -8.42 -34.06 2.26
CA ALA A 162 -8.40 -35.41 1.69
C ALA A 162 -9.51 -35.60 0.65
N PHE A 163 -10.70 -35.06 0.91
CA PHE A 163 -11.81 -35.07 -0.05
C PHE A 163 -11.49 -34.17 -1.25
N ARG A 164 -10.95 -32.97 -1.02
CA ARG A 164 -10.48 -32.04 -2.07
C ARG A 164 -9.46 -32.69 -3.00
N LYS A 165 -8.40 -33.29 -2.45
CA LYS A 165 -7.37 -34.00 -3.23
C LYS A 165 -7.94 -35.18 -4.03
N ALA A 166 -8.92 -35.91 -3.49
CA ALA A 166 -9.59 -36.99 -4.22
C ALA A 166 -10.43 -36.45 -5.39
N MET A 167 -11.18 -35.36 -5.17
CA MET A 167 -11.99 -34.71 -6.21
C MET A 167 -11.14 -34.18 -7.37
N ASP A 168 -10.04 -33.47 -7.08
CA ASP A 168 -9.10 -33.02 -8.12
C ASP A 168 -8.50 -34.20 -8.90
N GLN A 169 -8.06 -35.26 -8.21
CA GLN A 169 -7.44 -36.41 -8.87
C GLN A 169 -8.41 -37.24 -9.71
N ILE A 170 -9.70 -37.26 -9.37
CA ILE A 170 -10.76 -37.80 -10.24
C ILE A 170 -10.93 -36.87 -11.45
N TYR A 171 -11.22 -35.58 -11.23
CA TYR A 171 -11.53 -34.63 -12.30
C TYR A 171 -10.44 -34.56 -13.38
N GLU A 172 -9.18 -34.38 -12.98
CA GLU A 172 -8.05 -34.28 -13.92
C GLU A 172 -7.94 -35.55 -14.78
N ARG A 173 -8.10 -36.75 -14.19
CA ARG A 173 -8.06 -38.03 -14.91
C ARG A 173 -9.26 -38.24 -15.84
N LEU A 174 -10.45 -37.79 -15.45
CA LEU A 174 -11.64 -37.83 -16.30
C LEU A 174 -11.49 -36.90 -17.51
N ARG A 175 -11.09 -35.64 -17.28
CA ARG A 175 -10.82 -34.67 -18.36
C ARG A 175 -9.76 -35.21 -19.32
N ASP A 176 -8.66 -35.75 -18.80
CA ASP A 176 -7.57 -36.29 -19.63
C ASP A 176 -7.98 -37.57 -20.38
N CYS A 177 -8.92 -38.35 -19.83
CA CYS A 177 -9.52 -39.48 -20.52
C CYS A 177 -10.24 -39.02 -21.79
N PHE A 178 -11.19 -38.08 -21.68
CA PHE A 178 -11.99 -37.59 -22.81
C PHE A 178 -11.22 -36.67 -23.76
N MET A 179 -10.24 -35.90 -23.27
CA MET A 179 -9.29 -35.16 -24.11
C MET A 179 -8.47 -36.07 -25.04
N VAL A 180 -8.19 -37.31 -24.63
CA VAL A 180 -7.51 -38.30 -25.49
C VAL A 180 -8.49 -38.99 -26.45
N ILE A 181 -9.75 -39.19 -26.07
CA ILE A 181 -10.80 -39.76 -26.94
C ILE A 181 -11.12 -38.79 -28.09
N ARG A 182 -11.43 -37.52 -27.76
CA ARG A 182 -11.70 -36.43 -28.74
C ARG A 182 -10.61 -36.28 -29.81
N ARG A 183 -9.34 -36.52 -29.44
CA ARG A 183 -8.18 -36.42 -30.34
C ARG A 183 -7.96 -37.64 -31.25
N ARG A 184 -8.78 -38.69 -31.13
CA ARG A 184 -8.55 -40.00 -31.79
C ARG A 184 -9.77 -40.54 -32.53
N GLU A 185 -10.94 -40.39 -31.93
CA GLU A 185 -12.18 -41.03 -32.37
C GLU A 185 -13.22 -39.92 -32.64
N PRO A 186 -13.66 -39.72 -33.89
CA PRO A 186 -14.77 -38.82 -34.17
C PRO A 186 -16.07 -39.47 -33.69
N PHE A 187 -16.73 -38.81 -32.75
CA PHE A 187 -18.09 -39.11 -32.29
C PHE A 187 -18.91 -37.83 -32.33
N ASP A 188 -20.23 -37.97 -32.24
CA ASP A 188 -21.22 -36.89 -32.26
C ASP A 188 -22.16 -37.00 -31.05
N VAL A 189 -22.72 -35.88 -30.61
CA VAL A 189 -23.76 -35.84 -29.57
C VAL A 189 -25.11 -36.05 -30.25
N GLU A 190 -25.70 -37.22 -30.04
CA GLU A 190 -27.00 -37.63 -30.57
C GLU A 190 -27.72 -38.42 -29.49
N ILE A 191 -28.82 -37.88 -28.96
CA ILE A 191 -29.59 -38.55 -27.92
C ILE A 191 -30.46 -39.62 -28.58
N THR A 192 -30.07 -40.89 -28.43
CA THR A 192 -30.65 -42.03 -29.15
C THR A 192 -31.93 -42.58 -28.49
N LEU A 193 -32.19 -42.20 -27.24
CA LEU A 193 -33.37 -42.59 -26.47
C LEU A 193 -34.29 -41.39 -26.23
N SER A 194 -35.60 -41.64 -26.15
CA SER A 194 -36.58 -40.66 -25.65
C SER A 194 -36.51 -40.52 -24.11
N ASP A 195 -35.30 -40.33 -23.57
CA ASP A 195 -35.07 -39.99 -22.16
C ASP A 195 -35.10 -38.46 -22.00
N ASP A 196 -36.30 -37.94 -21.75
CA ASP A 196 -36.52 -36.52 -21.48
C ASP A 196 -35.63 -36.00 -20.33
N THR A 197 -35.28 -36.85 -19.36
CA THR A 197 -34.43 -36.46 -18.21
C THR A 197 -32.97 -36.22 -18.61
N LEU A 198 -32.50 -36.91 -19.65
CA LEU A 198 -31.14 -36.78 -20.18
C LEU A 198 -31.03 -35.53 -21.06
N SER A 199 -32.06 -35.27 -21.87
CA SER A 199 -32.22 -34.05 -22.66
C SER A 199 -32.37 -32.79 -21.77
N GLU A 200 -33.19 -32.88 -20.71
CA GLU A 200 -33.35 -31.83 -19.69
C GLU A 200 -32.03 -31.56 -18.97
N PHE A 201 -31.37 -32.60 -18.45
CA PHE A 201 -30.08 -32.46 -17.76
C PHE A 201 -29.02 -31.79 -18.64
N LEU A 202 -28.86 -32.23 -19.89
CA LEU A 202 -27.90 -31.64 -20.82
C LEU A 202 -28.26 -30.20 -21.19
N SER A 203 -29.54 -29.88 -21.37
CA SER A 203 -29.99 -28.51 -21.67
C SER A 203 -29.83 -27.56 -20.48
N GLU A 204 -29.88 -28.07 -19.25
CA GLU A 204 -29.56 -27.31 -18.04
C GLU A 204 -28.04 -27.13 -17.84
N HIS A 205 -27.22 -28.15 -18.14
CA HIS A 205 -25.82 -28.21 -17.72
C HIS A 205 -24.79 -27.95 -18.83
N VAL A 206 -25.13 -28.09 -20.11
CA VAL A 206 -24.28 -27.83 -21.28
C VAL A 206 -25.18 -27.32 -22.43
N PRO A 207 -25.73 -26.08 -22.39
CA PRO A 207 -26.85 -25.69 -23.25
C PRO A 207 -26.56 -25.78 -24.76
N SER A 208 -25.30 -25.55 -25.14
CA SER A 208 -24.74 -25.71 -26.51
C SER A 208 -24.52 -27.16 -26.96
N TRP A 209 -25.03 -28.17 -26.24
CA TRP A 209 -24.79 -29.59 -26.56
C TRP A 209 -25.23 -29.99 -27.97
N LYS A 210 -26.21 -29.28 -28.55
CA LYS A 210 -26.74 -29.52 -29.91
C LYS A 210 -25.84 -28.97 -31.02
N ASP A 211 -25.04 -27.96 -30.72
CA ASP A 211 -24.12 -27.32 -31.68
C ASP A 211 -22.97 -28.27 -32.03
N ASN A 212 -22.75 -29.29 -31.18
CA ASN A 212 -21.93 -30.46 -31.45
C ASN A 212 -20.48 -30.06 -31.81
N SER A 213 -20.01 -28.95 -31.22
CA SER A 213 -18.64 -28.47 -31.40
C SER A 213 -17.64 -29.42 -30.74
N GLN A 214 -16.35 -29.24 -31.03
CA GLN A 214 -15.31 -30.06 -30.41
C GLN A 214 -15.25 -29.86 -28.90
N ASP A 215 -15.53 -28.68 -28.36
CA ASP A 215 -15.51 -28.44 -26.92
C ASP A 215 -16.82 -28.89 -26.25
N ASP A 216 -17.98 -28.73 -26.88
CA ASP A 216 -19.25 -29.27 -26.36
C ASP A 216 -19.22 -30.80 -26.27
N LYS A 217 -18.66 -31.49 -27.29
CA LYS A 217 -18.40 -32.94 -27.26
C LYS A 217 -17.54 -33.38 -26.06
N LEU A 218 -16.59 -32.55 -25.64
CA LEU A 218 -15.79 -32.80 -24.45
C LEU A 218 -16.61 -32.55 -23.18
N TYR A 219 -17.34 -31.44 -23.14
CA TYR A 219 -18.13 -31.02 -21.99
C TYR A 219 -19.28 -31.98 -21.66
N VAL A 220 -20.04 -32.42 -22.67
CA VAL A 220 -21.10 -33.44 -22.54
C VAL A 220 -20.53 -34.72 -21.93
N CYS A 221 -19.45 -35.27 -22.49
CA CYS A 221 -18.84 -36.51 -21.99
C CYS A 221 -18.38 -36.43 -20.52
N ILE A 222 -17.75 -35.32 -20.12
CA ILE A 222 -17.33 -35.12 -18.71
C ILE A 222 -18.57 -34.90 -17.83
N SER A 223 -19.56 -34.11 -18.27
CA SER A 223 -20.77 -33.78 -17.50
C SER A 223 -21.64 -35.02 -17.22
N LEU A 224 -21.78 -35.94 -18.17
CA LEU A 224 -22.53 -37.20 -18.01
C LEU A 224 -21.86 -38.14 -17.00
N VAL A 225 -20.54 -38.30 -17.08
CA VAL A 225 -19.77 -39.05 -16.06
C VAL A 225 -19.89 -38.39 -14.68
N SER A 226 -19.90 -37.05 -14.63
CA SER A 226 -20.15 -36.30 -13.40
C SER A 226 -21.59 -36.42 -12.87
N ARG A 227 -22.61 -36.53 -13.73
CA ARG A 227 -24.01 -36.86 -13.38
C ARG A 227 -24.05 -38.21 -12.66
N THR A 228 -23.45 -39.24 -13.25
CA THR A 228 -23.36 -40.58 -12.66
C THR A 228 -22.61 -40.59 -11.33
N LEU A 229 -21.44 -39.93 -11.24
CA LEU A 229 -20.68 -39.84 -9.99
C LEU A 229 -21.47 -39.12 -8.88
N THR A 230 -22.18 -38.04 -9.22
CA THR A 230 -23.04 -37.28 -8.31
C THR A 230 -24.19 -38.14 -7.79
N ARG A 231 -24.90 -38.85 -8.67
CA ARG A 231 -25.96 -39.80 -8.30
C ARG A 231 -25.42 -40.90 -7.39
N PHE A 232 -24.27 -41.50 -7.72
CA PHE A 232 -23.65 -42.57 -6.93
C PHE A 232 -23.30 -42.15 -5.50
N VAL A 233 -22.66 -40.99 -5.32
CA VAL A 233 -22.33 -40.49 -3.96
C VAL A 233 -23.61 -40.12 -3.21
N ASN A 234 -24.55 -39.42 -3.85
CA ASN A 234 -25.81 -39.02 -3.21
C ASN A 234 -26.75 -40.21 -2.90
N ASN A 235 -26.57 -41.37 -3.57
CA ASN A 235 -27.28 -42.62 -3.26
C ASN A 235 -26.81 -43.31 -1.96
N ARG A 236 -25.79 -42.77 -1.26
CA ARG A 236 -25.34 -43.20 0.08
C ARG A 236 -25.06 -44.71 0.19
N LEU A 237 -24.26 -45.27 -0.73
CA LEU A 237 -23.81 -46.67 -0.73
C LEU A 237 -22.66 -46.91 0.30
N VAL A 238 -22.96 -46.65 1.58
CA VAL A 238 -21.99 -46.57 2.69
C VAL A 238 -21.11 -47.82 2.86
N PHE A 239 -21.70 -49.02 2.77
CA PHE A 239 -20.98 -50.30 2.89
C PHE A 239 -20.53 -50.88 1.53
N GLY A 240 -20.90 -50.25 0.42
CA GLY A 240 -20.74 -50.76 -0.95
C GLY A 240 -22.08 -51.19 -1.54
N TYR A 241 -22.05 -51.97 -2.61
CA TYR A 241 -23.25 -52.43 -3.30
C TYR A 241 -23.98 -53.52 -2.47
N PRO A 242 -25.31 -53.44 -2.29
CA PRO A 242 -26.05 -54.35 -1.40
C PRO A 242 -26.34 -55.71 -2.05
N ASN A 243 -25.31 -56.55 -2.19
CA ASN A 243 -25.43 -57.97 -2.56
C ASN A 243 -26.00 -58.84 -1.42
N ASN A 244 -26.46 -60.06 -1.70
CA ASN A 244 -27.20 -60.95 -0.77
C ASN A 244 -26.33 -61.53 0.38
N SER A 245 -25.75 -60.66 1.19
CA SER A 245 -24.76 -60.94 2.24
C SER A 245 -24.98 -60.04 3.48
N PRO A 246 -24.17 -60.14 4.54
CA PRO A 246 -24.22 -59.21 5.69
C PRO A 246 -24.16 -57.73 5.32
N ILE A 247 -23.63 -57.37 4.14
CA ILE A 247 -23.51 -55.99 3.67
C ILE A 247 -24.88 -55.38 3.32
N GLN A 248 -25.76 -56.14 2.66
CA GLN A 248 -27.14 -55.71 2.40
C GLN A 248 -27.97 -55.64 3.69
N ALA A 249 -27.77 -56.55 4.63
CA ALA A 249 -28.42 -56.48 5.94
C ALA A 249 -27.99 -55.21 6.72
N ALA A 250 -26.69 -54.89 6.71
CA ALA A 250 -26.17 -53.65 7.29
C ALA A 250 -26.69 -52.39 6.56
N TRP A 251 -26.79 -52.41 5.23
CA TRP A 251 -27.30 -51.29 4.44
C TRP A 251 -28.80 -51.03 4.70
N TRP A 252 -29.64 -52.07 4.76
CA TRP A 252 -31.04 -51.92 5.15
C TRP A 252 -31.19 -51.44 6.59
N ALA A 253 -30.42 -51.97 7.54
CA ALA A 253 -30.42 -51.48 8.92
C ALA A 253 -30.03 -49.99 9.00
N TRP A 254 -28.99 -49.59 8.28
CA TRP A 254 -28.58 -48.19 8.17
C TRP A 254 -29.70 -47.30 7.63
N LYS A 255 -30.33 -47.71 6.51
CA LYS A 255 -31.39 -46.93 5.86
C LYS A 255 -32.57 -46.70 6.82
N THR A 256 -33.05 -47.76 7.47
CA THR A 256 -34.13 -47.67 8.47
C THR A 256 -33.77 -46.78 9.66
N LEU A 257 -32.51 -46.84 10.13
CA LEU A 257 -32.02 -45.98 11.21
C LEU A 257 -31.93 -44.50 10.81
N ALA A 258 -31.48 -44.21 9.58
CA ALA A 258 -31.36 -42.85 9.06
C ALA A 258 -32.72 -42.20 8.74
N GLU A 259 -33.71 -42.99 8.31
CA GLU A 259 -35.10 -42.54 8.12
C GLU A 259 -35.80 -42.28 9.47
N GLY A 260 -35.40 -42.98 10.54
CA GLY A 260 -35.93 -42.81 11.90
C GLY A 260 -35.26 -41.72 12.76
N SER A 261 -34.10 -41.19 12.37
CA SER A 261 -33.33 -40.24 13.19
C SER A 261 -33.78 -38.78 13.03
N GLN A 262 -34.57 -38.28 13.99
CA GLN A 262 -35.24 -36.97 13.94
C GLN A 262 -34.59 -35.87 14.81
N ASN A 263 -33.45 -36.15 15.46
CA ASN A 263 -32.68 -35.13 16.21
C ASN A 263 -31.17 -35.35 16.09
N SER A 264 -30.36 -34.29 16.17
CA SER A 264 -28.90 -34.36 15.93
C SER A 264 -28.20 -35.42 16.79
N LYS A 265 -28.60 -35.59 18.07
CA LYS A 265 -28.08 -36.67 18.93
C LYS A 265 -28.33 -38.07 18.34
N SER A 266 -29.54 -38.36 17.86
CA SER A 266 -29.84 -39.63 17.19
C SER A 266 -29.04 -39.81 15.90
N GLN A 267 -28.79 -38.73 15.14
CA GLN A 267 -27.94 -38.78 13.95
C GLN A 267 -26.47 -39.08 14.32
N GLN A 268 -25.94 -38.48 15.39
CA GLN A 268 -24.59 -38.82 15.91
C GLN A 268 -24.49 -40.30 16.31
N ASP A 269 -25.50 -40.86 16.99
CA ASP A 269 -25.49 -42.26 17.39
C ASP A 269 -25.64 -43.22 16.18
N VAL A 270 -26.37 -42.83 15.13
CA VAL A 270 -26.38 -43.54 13.83
C VAL A 270 -25.01 -43.48 13.15
N LYS A 271 -24.30 -42.34 13.19
CA LYS A 271 -22.93 -42.20 12.65
C LYS A 271 -21.90 -43.03 13.43
N ARG A 272 -22.03 -43.10 14.77
CA ARG A 272 -21.24 -44.02 15.62
C ARG A 272 -21.47 -45.48 15.24
N TRP A 273 -22.75 -45.89 15.13
CA TRP A 273 -23.13 -47.24 14.72
C TRP A 273 -22.58 -47.57 13.32
N LEU A 274 -22.63 -46.63 12.37
CA LEU A 274 -22.11 -46.79 11.01
C LEU A 274 -20.59 -47.07 11.01
N ALA A 275 -19.81 -46.28 11.74
CA ALA A 275 -18.36 -46.42 11.85
C ALA A 275 -17.93 -47.75 12.52
N LEU A 276 -18.65 -48.15 13.56
CA LEU A 276 -18.46 -49.45 14.22
C LEU A 276 -18.80 -50.61 13.27
N THR A 277 -19.98 -50.59 12.63
CA THR A 277 -20.42 -51.64 11.70
C THR A 277 -19.49 -51.76 10.49
N SER A 278 -18.99 -50.66 9.93
CA SER A 278 -17.99 -50.70 8.85
C SER A 278 -16.66 -51.31 9.28
N THR A 279 -16.25 -51.07 10.53
CA THR A 279 -15.04 -51.70 11.09
C THR A 279 -15.25 -53.21 11.26
N VAL A 280 -16.36 -53.64 11.88
CA VAL A 280 -16.74 -55.05 12.04
C VAL A 280 -16.84 -55.77 10.69
N LEU A 281 -17.43 -55.15 9.66
CA LEU A 281 -17.50 -55.70 8.30
C LEU A 281 -16.11 -55.77 7.63
N THR A 282 -15.25 -54.77 7.84
CA THR A 282 -13.89 -54.75 7.26
C THR A 282 -13.00 -55.84 7.88
N ASP A 283 -13.14 -56.08 9.18
CA ASP A 283 -12.28 -57.01 9.92
C ASP A 283 -12.76 -58.47 9.80
N ASN A 284 -14.07 -58.72 9.95
CA ASN A 284 -14.64 -60.08 9.93
C ASN A 284 -15.14 -60.54 8.55
N HIS A 285 -15.43 -59.61 7.63
CA HIS A 285 -16.03 -59.88 6.31
C HIS A 285 -15.25 -59.20 5.17
N ARG A 286 -13.93 -59.08 5.34
CA ARG A 286 -13.00 -58.37 4.45
C ARG A 286 -13.22 -58.64 2.96
N ASP A 287 -13.33 -59.90 2.57
CA ASP A 287 -13.43 -60.28 1.15
C ASP A 287 -14.78 -59.85 0.55
N LEU A 288 -15.86 -59.90 1.34
CA LEU A 288 -17.18 -59.37 0.93
C LEU A 288 -17.13 -57.84 0.82
N MET A 289 -16.41 -57.14 1.70
CA MET A 289 -16.22 -55.68 1.61
C MET A 289 -15.39 -55.27 0.38
N ILE A 290 -14.43 -56.10 -0.04
CA ILE A 290 -13.68 -55.93 -1.29
C ILE A 290 -14.60 -56.19 -2.49
N GLN A 291 -15.38 -57.28 -2.47
CA GLN A 291 -16.34 -57.60 -3.52
C GLN A 291 -17.40 -56.51 -3.68
N ALA A 292 -18.06 -56.07 -2.60
CA ALA A 292 -19.09 -55.02 -2.66
C ALA A 292 -18.51 -53.66 -3.09
N ARG A 293 -17.21 -53.40 -2.87
CA ARG A 293 -16.50 -52.23 -3.45
C ARG A 293 -16.32 -52.39 -4.95
N GLN A 294 -15.92 -53.57 -5.43
CA GLN A 294 -15.77 -53.84 -6.86
C GLN A 294 -17.11 -53.77 -7.59
N GLU A 295 -18.16 -54.40 -7.04
CA GLU A 295 -19.53 -54.31 -7.56
C GLU A 295 -20.05 -52.87 -7.59
N SER A 296 -19.68 -52.03 -6.61
CA SER A 296 -20.00 -50.58 -6.64
C SER A 296 -19.33 -49.86 -7.82
N LEU A 297 -18.08 -50.24 -8.14
CA LEU A 297 -17.30 -49.64 -9.22
C LEU A 297 -17.80 -50.13 -10.59
N ASP A 298 -18.10 -51.42 -10.73
CA ASP A 298 -18.65 -51.95 -11.98
C ASP A 298 -20.07 -51.42 -12.25
N PHE A 299 -20.92 -51.29 -11.23
CA PHE A 299 -22.22 -50.61 -11.35
C PHE A 299 -22.06 -49.16 -11.81
N LEU A 300 -21.11 -48.42 -11.21
CA LEU A 300 -20.81 -47.04 -11.57
C LEU A 300 -20.31 -46.92 -13.02
N LEU A 301 -19.43 -47.83 -13.47
CA LEU A 301 -18.88 -47.81 -14.82
C LEU A 301 -19.91 -48.22 -15.88
N GLU A 302 -20.88 -49.08 -15.53
CA GLU A 302 -21.98 -49.44 -16.44
C GLU A 302 -23.01 -48.30 -16.54
N ASP A 303 -23.38 -47.63 -15.43
CA ASP A 303 -24.21 -46.42 -15.48
C ASP A 303 -23.52 -45.28 -16.26
N MET A 304 -22.19 -45.16 -16.18
CA MET A 304 -21.42 -44.22 -17.01
C MET A 304 -21.47 -44.59 -18.50
N LYS A 305 -21.34 -45.88 -18.83
CA LYS A 305 -21.47 -46.37 -20.21
C LYS A 305 -22.85 -46.05 -20.77
N ASP A 306 -23.90 -46.43 -20.05
CA ASP A 306 -25.27 -46.35 -20.53
C ASP A 306 -25.69 -44.88 -20.78
N HIS A 307 -25.26 -43.94 -19.93
CA HIS A 307 -25.48 -42.50 -20.21
C HIS A 307 -24.67 -41.97 -21.40
N LEU A 308 -23.44 -42.46 -21.62
CA LEU A 308 -22.60 -42.03 -22.76
C LEU A 308 -23.13 -42.57 -24.09
N GLU A 309 -23.50 -43.85 -24.16
CA GLU A 309 -24.05 -44.49 -25.36
C GLU A 309 -25.51 -44.06 -25.65
N ALA A 310 -26.24 -43.56 -24.65
CA ALA A 310 -27.56 -42.94 -24.84
C ALA A 310 -27.51 -41.49 -25.36
N ALA A 311 -26.42 -40.76 -25.11
CA ALA A 311 -26.28 -39.34 -25.46
C ALA A 311 -25.32 -39.06 -26.63
N THR A 312 -24.50 -40.03 -27.03
CA THR A 312 -23.44 -39.84 -28.03
C THR A 312 -23.25 -41.10 -28.89
N THR A 313 -22.70 -40.93 -30.09
CA THR A 313 -22.31 -42.03 -30.98
C THR A 313 -20.99 -42.71 -30.57
N LEU A 314 -20.45 -42.41 -29.39
CA LEU A 314 -19.19 -42.95 -28.86
C LEU A 314 -19.39 -44.39 -28.34
N SER A 315 -18.81 -45.38 -29.02
CA SER A 315 -18.75 -46.75 -28.49
C SER A 315 -17.91 -46.81 -27.21
N PHE A 316 -18.48 -47.32 -26.11
CA PHE A 316 -17.78 -47.39 -24.83
C PHE A 316 -16.74 -48.51 -24.80
N THR A 317 -15.54 -48.21 -25.33
CA THR A 317 -14.51 -49.24 -25.47
C THR A 317 -13.92 -49.67 -24.13
N ASP A 318 -13.39 -50.90 -24.15
CA ASP A 318 -12.64 -51.54 -23.07
C ASP A 318 -11.41 -50.70 -22.60
N ALA A 319 -10.94 -49.74 -23.41
CA ALA A 319 -9.91 -48.77 -23.03
C ALA A 319 -10.47 -47.57 -22.25
N ILE A 320 -11.70 -47.14 -22.54
CA ILE A 320 -12.43 -46.12 -21.78
C ILE A 320 -12.78 -46.68 -20.40
N ARG A 321 -13.37 -47.88 -20.32
CA ARG A 321 -13.70 -48.57 -19.05
C ARG A 321 -12.49 -48.63 -18.11
N ARG A 322 -11.31 -49.00 -18.62
CA ARG A 322 -10.07 -49.06 -17.82
C ARG A 322 -9.65 -47.68 -17.30
N LYS A 323 -9.59 -46.65 -18.15
CA LYS A 323 -9.23 -45.29 -17.72
C LYS A 323 -10.19 -44.71 -16.67
N LEU A 324 -11.49 -44.92 -16.81
CA LEU A 324 -12.49 -44.46 -15.84
C LEU A 324 -12.36 -45.25 -14.52
N SER A 325 -12.09 -46.56 -14.58
CA SER A 325 -11.74 -47.37 -13.42
C SER A 325 -10.49 -46.85 -12.70
N ASP A 326 -9.41 -46.59 -13.44
CA ASP A 326 -8.16 -46.02 -12.92
C ASP A 326 -8.33 -44.59 -12.36
N ALA A 327 -9.33 -43.84 -12.84
CA ALA A 327 -9.68 -42.52 -12.31
C ALA A 327 -10.41 -42.59 -10.96
N ILE A 328 -11.33 -43.56 -10.79
CA ILE A 328 -12.27 -43.55 -9.64
C ILE A 328 -11.91 -44.59 -8.57
N SER A 329 -11.44 -45.78 -8.97
CA SER A 329 -11.16 -46.90 -8.07
C SER A 329 -10.25 -46.53 -6.89
N PRO A 330 -9.14 -45.77 -7.05
CA PRO A 330 -8.28 -45.38 -5.93
C PRO A 330 -9.01 -44.55 -4.87
N HIS A 331 -9.96 -43.71 -5.30
CA HIS A 331 -10.64 -42.71 -4.47
C HIS A 331 -11.98 -43.19 -3.91
N LEU A 332 -12.52 -44.31 -4.40
CA LEU A 332 -13.82 -44.86 -3.99
C LEU A 332 -13.98 -45.07 -2.47
N THR A 333 -12.89 -45.39 -1.75
CA THR A 333 -12.90 -45.44 -0.27
C THR A 333 -13.06 -44.04 0.34
N VAL A 334 -12.36 -43.03 -0.18
CA VAL A 334 -12.46 -41.63 0.30
C VAL A 334 -13.85 -41.07 0.02
N LEU A 335 -14.41 -41.32 -1.16
CA LEU A 335 -15.80 -40.95 -1.49
C LEU A 335 -16.80 -41.57 -0.50
N ARG A 336 -16.70 -42.88 -0.25
CA ARG A 336 -17.57 -43.56 0.74
C ARG A 336 -17.39 -43.00 2.16
N MET A 337 -16.18 -42.58 2.55
CA MET A 337 -15.91 -41.99 3.87
C MET A 337 -16.66 -40.68 4.13
N LEU A 338 -17.18 -39.97 3.12
CA LEU A 338 -18.02 -38.77 3.30
C LEU A 338 -19.21 -39.04 4.24
N HIS A 339 -19.86 -40.20 4.12
CA HIS A 339 -21.02 -40.57 4.94
C HIS A 339 -20.65 -40.99 6.38
N PHE A 340 -19.37 -41.18 6.67
CA PHE A 340 -18.83 -41.52 7.99
C PHE A 340 -18.38 -40.29 8.78
N GLN A 341 -18.43 -39.11 8.17
CA GLN A 341 -18.07 -37.86 8.82
C GLN A 341 -19.22 -37.32 9.69
N GLU A 342 -18.83 -36.52 10.68
CA GLU A 342 -19.73 -35.85 11.61
C GLU A 342 -20.65 -34.84 10.92
N TRP A 343 -20.15 -34.15 9.89
CA TRP A 343 -20.94 -33.29 9.01
C TRP A 343 -21.66 -34.07 7.91
N ASN A 344 -22.70 -33.48 7.32
CA ASN A 344 -23.45 -34.05 6.20
C ASN A 344 -22.91 -33.50 4.87
N TYR A 345 -22.63 -34.37 3.90
CA TYR A 345 -22.01 -34.02 2.62
C TYR A 345 -22.90 -34.39 1.43
N LYS A 346 -22.92 -33.53 0.41
CA LYS A 346 -23.72 -33.64 -0.82
C LYS A 346 -22.85 -33.26 -2.02
N PHE A 347 -22.91 -34.07 -3.08
CA PHE A 347 -22.39 -33.67 -4.40
C PHE A 347 -23.50 -32.91 -5.11
N ASP A 348 -23.17 -31.81 -5.77
CA ASP A 348 -24.14 -30.97 -6.46
C ASP A 348 -23.51 -30.40 -7.73
N MET A 349 -24.23 -30.46 -8.85
CA MET A 349 -23.78 -29.87 -10.11
C MET A 349 -24.17 -28.38 -10.14
N VAL A 350 -23.51 -27.58 -10.99
CA VAL A 350 -23.86 -26.16 -11.14
C VAL A 350 -24.54 -26.00 -12.48
N SER A 351 -25.86 -25.78 -12.48
CA SER A 351 -26.64 -25.48 -13.68
C SER A 351 -25.95 -24.37 -14.50
N ALA A 352 -25.88 -24.56 -15.81
CA ALA A 352 -25.35 -23.57 -16.75
C ALA A 352 -26.44 -22.60 -17.22
N SER A 353 -27.66 -23.11 -17.37
CA SER A 353 -28.88 -22.35 -17.65
C SER A 353 -29.93 -22.61 -16.57
N ARG A 354 -30.79 -21.62 -16.28
CA ARG A 354 -32.01 -21.80 -15.46
C ARG A 354 -33.18 -21.11 -16.14
N ALA A 355 -34.23 -21.88 -16.46
CA ALA A 355 -35.36 -21.43 -17.26
C ALA A 355 -34.94 -20.71 -18.56
N GLY A 356 -33.96 -21.29 -19.27
CA GLY A 356 -33.41 -20.76 -20.52
C GLY A 356 -32.35 -19.65 -20.36
N ARG A 357 -32.23 -19.01 -19.20
CA ARG A 357 -31.30 -17.89 -18.99
C ARG A 357 -29.92 -18.35 -18.50
N PRO A 358 -28.81 -17.86 -19.08
CA PRO A 358 -27.45 -18.28 -18.72
C PRO A 358 -27.05 -17.80 -17.32
N ILE A 359 -26.42 -18.68 -16.54
CA ILE A 359 -26.02 -18.41 -15.16
C ILE A 359 -24.63 -17.76 -15.12
N ARG A 360 -24.51 -16.62 -14.43
CA ARG A 360 -23.23 -15.95 -14.18
C ARG A 360 -22.49 -16.58 -13.00
N PHE A 361 -21.26 -17.06 -13.23
CA PHE A 361 -20.41 -17.67 -12.20
C PHE A 361 -19.78 -16.59 -11.32
N SER A 362 -20.30 -16.42 -10.10
CA SER A 362 -19.86 -15.36 -9.17
C SER A 362 -18.83 -15.86 -8.16
N ARG A 363 -17.60 -15.33 -8.22
CA ARG A 363 -16.55 -15.54 -7.20
C ARG A 363 -16.99 -15.11 -5.78
N ALA A 364 -17.90 -14.14 -5.66
CA ALA A 364 -18.24 -13.51 -4.38
C ALA A 364 -18.87 -14.48 -3.35
N ARG A 365 -19.58 -15.52 -3.81
CA ARG A 365 -20.14 -16.59 -2.94
C ARG A 365 -19.17 -17.77 -2.72
N MET A 366 -17.91 -17.67 -3.15
CA MET A 366 -16.94 -18.78 -3.17
C MET A 366 -15.55 -18.38 -2.66
N ALA A 367 -15.48 -18.04 -1.37
CA ALA A 367 -14.25 -17.66 -0.69
C ALA A 367 -13.12 -18.70 -0.82
N GLY A 368 -11.86 -18.23 -0.80
CA GLY A 368 -10.68 -19.06 -0.53
C GLY A 368 -9.74 -19.38 -1.70
N MET A 369 -10.13 -19.18 -2.97
CA MET A 369 -9.24 -19.37 -4.12
C MET A 369 -9.48 -18.30 -5.21
N PHE A 370 -8.39 -17.64 -5.64
CA PHE A 370 -8.39 -16.37 -6.39
C PHE A 370 -8.24 -16.50 -7.93
N TRP A 371 -8.15 -17.72 -8.47
CA TRP A 371 -7.58 -17.98 -9.80
C TRP A 371 -8.54 -18.54 -10.88
N GLU A 372 -9.84 -18.56 -10.63
CA GLU A 372 -10.83 -19.16 -11.56
C GLU A 372 -11.60 -18.09 -12.34
N ASP A 373 -11.76 -18.26 -13.65
CA ASP A 373 -12.33 -17.24 -14.54
C ASP A 373 -13.77 -16.85 -14.17
N THR A 374 -14.11 -15.58 -14.41
CA THR A 374 -15.45 -15.03 -14.15
C THR A 374 -16.17 -14.75 -15.46
N GLY A 375 -17.31 -15.40 -15.65
CA GLY A 375 -18.12 -15.26 -16.87
C GLY A 375 -19.50 -15.88 -16.70
N PHE A 376 -20.16 -16.16 -17.82
CA PHE A 376 -21.35 -17.01 -17.85
C PHE A 376 -20.92 -18.47 -17.97
N VAL A 377 -21.61 -19.38 -17.28
CA VAL A 377 -21.33 -20.83 -17.33
C VAL A 377 -21.79 -21.36 -18.68
N GLN A 378 -20.84 -21.83 -19.49
CA GLN A 378 -21.12 -22.55 -20.73
C GLN A 378 -21.41 -24.03 -20.43
N ALA A 379 -20.65 -24.63 -19.51
CA ALA A 379 -20.81 -26.04 -19.18
C ALA A 379 -20.45 -26.38 -17.73
N SER A 380 -21.23 -27.26 -17.10
CA SER A 380 -20.92 -27.89 -15.82
C SER A 380 -20.11 -29.17 -16.05
N LEU A 381 -18.85 -29.17 -15.65
CA LEU A 381 -17.93 -30.27 -15.90
C LEU A 381 -17.83 -31.23 -14.70
N PHE A 382 -17.79 -30.72 -13.46
CA PHE A 382 -17.60 -31.55 -12.27
C PHE A 382 -18.30 -30.93 -11.04
N PRO A 383 -18.92 -31.73 -10.16
CA PRO A 383 -19.75 -31.22 -9.06
C PRO A 383 -18.93 -30.50 -7.98
N LYS A 384 -19.58 -29.55 -7.29
CA LYS A 384 -19.10 -29.03 -6.01
C LYS A 384 -19.35 -30.06 -4.91
N LEU A 385 -18.49 -30.07 -3.89
CA LEU A 385 -18.74 -30.78 -2.63
C LEU A 385 -19.25 -29.76 -1.61
N CYS A 386 -20.53 -29.86 -1.28
CA CYS A 386 -21.15 -29.09 -0.21
C CYS A 386 -21.10 -29.86 1.10
N ARG A 387 -20.76 -29.17 2.17
CA ARG A 387 -20.97 -29.58 3.57
C ARG A 387 -22.19 -28.82 4.06
N LEU A 388 -23.28 -29.54 4.34
CA LEU A 388 -24.51 -28.98 4.88
C LEU A 388 -24.31 -28.64 6.36
N GLU A 389 -24.83 -27.50 6.79
CA GLU A 389 -24.76 -27.03 8.17
C GLU A 389 -26.06 -27.40 8.91
N GLU A 390 -25.96 -27.90 10.15
CA GLU A 390 -27.12 -28.25 10.98
C GLU A 390 -27.65 -26.99 11.69
N ASN A 391 -28.38 -26.15 10.95
CA ASN A 391 -29.15 -25.03 11.50
C ASN A 391 -30.62 -25.45 11.63
N ASP A 392 -31.19 -25.33 12.84
CA ASP A 392 -32.56 -25.79 13.15
C ASP A 392 -33.67 -24.74 12.85
N GLU A 393 -33.33 -23.53 12.37
CA GLU A 393 -34.24 -22.36 12.36
C GLU A 393 -34.46 -21.64 11.00
N ASP A 394 -33.71 -21.95 9.94
CA ASP A 394 -33.84 -21.33 8.60
C ASP A 394 -34.24 -22.35 7.51
N GLU A 395 -35.15 -21.96 6.59
CA GLU A 395 -35.59 -22.84 5.48
C GLU A 395 -34.59 -22.93 4.31
N ASP A 396 -33.60 -22.03 4.22
CA ASP A 396 -32.52 -22.06 3.23
C ASP A 396 -31.39 -23.02 3.68
N GLU A 397 -31.08 -24.07 2.91
CA GLU A 397 -29.94 -24.99 3.17
C GLU A 397 -28.61 -24.19 3.21
N THR A 398 -28.15 -23.77 4.40
CA THR A 398 -26.81 -23.17 4.57
C THR A 398 -25.74 -24.24 4.37
N TYR A 399 -24.78 -23.97 3.47
CA TYR A 399 -23.73 -24.93 3.13
C TYR A 399 -22.35 -24.29 2.95
N THR A 400 -21.33 -24.96 3.50
CA THR A 400 -19.93 -24.66 3.22
C THR A 400 -19.49 -25.36 1.94
N ILE A 401 -18.85 -24.64 1.01
CA ILE A 401 -18.24 -25.25 -0.18
C ILE A 401 -16.84 -25.77 0.17
N ILE A 402 -16.66 -27.09 0.08
CA ILE A 402 -15.40 -27.78 0.43
C ILE A 402 -14.54 -28.03 -0.82
N TYR A 403 -15.21 -28.37 -1.93
CA TYR A 403 -14.67 -28.47 -3.27
C TYR A 403 -15.53 -27.61 -4.21
N LYS A 404 -14.91 -26.74 -5.01
CA LYS A 404 -15.64 -25.92 -5.99
C LYS A 404 -16.01 -26.76 -7.22
N ALA A 405 -17.17 -26.50 -7.82
CA ALA A 405 -17.53 -27.11 -9.09
C ALA A 405 -16.54 -26.70 -10.18
N ARG A 406 -16.25 -27.61 -11.11
CA ARG A 406 -15.48 -27.29 -12.32
C ARG A 406 -16.47 -26.94 -13.42
N VAL A 407 -16.31 -25.76 -14.00
CA VAL A 407 -17.17 -25.21 -15.05
C VAL A 407 -16.32 -24.69 -16.20
N ALA A 408 -16.83 -24.75 -17.42
CA ALA A 408 -16.37 -23.90 -18.52
C ALA A 408 -17.15 -22.57 -18.45
N VAL A 409 -16.45 -21.45 -18.64
CA VAL A 409 -17.06 -20.10 -18.64
C VAL A 409 -16.64 -19.30 -19.85
N VAL A 410 -17.54 -18.45 -20.34
CA VAL A 410 -17.28 -17.49 -21.42
C VAL A 410 -17.44 -16.07 -20.88
N ALA A 411 -16.52 -15.19 -21.27
CA ALA A 411 -16.41 -13.83 -20.72
C ALA A 411 -17.50 -12.87 -21.22
N ILE A 412 -18.06 -13.12 -22.42
CA ILE A 412 -19.05 -12.28 -23.10
C ILE A 412 -20.12 -13.18 -23.70
N VAL A 413 -21.40 -12.84 -23.54
CA VAL A 413 -22.47 -13.38 -24.40
C VAL A 413 -22.59 -12.41 -25.57
N GLU A 414 -21.98 -12.73 -26.70
CA GLU A 414 -22.03 -11.89 -27.89
C GLU A 414 -23.34 -12.10 -28.67
N GLU A 415 -24.15 -11.05 -28.65
CA GLU A 415 -25.26 -10.69 -29.56
C GLU A 415 -26.51 -11.59 -29.66
N GLU A 416 -26.45 -12.93 -29.49
CA GLU A 416 -27.61 -13.82 -29.75
C GLU A 416 -28.84 -13.66 -28.82
N MET A 417 -28.77 -12.85 -27.76
CA MET A 417 -29.93 -12.60 -26.88
C MET A 417 -30.78 -11.38 -27.25
N ARG A 418 -30.46 -10.60 -28.30
CA ARG A 418 -31.36 -9.51 -28.75
C ARG A 418 -32.66 -10.04 -29.33
N ASP A 419 -32.56 -11.08 -30.14
CA ASP A 419 -33.66 -11.65 -30.94
C ASP A 419 -34.76 -12.29 -30.07
N ILE A 420 -34.50 -12.56 -28.78
CA ILE A 420 -35.47 -13.16 -27.84
C ILE A 420 -36.31 -12.10 -27.13
N GLU A 421 -35.80 -10.87 -26.96
CA GLU A 421 -36.58 -9.79 -26.31
C GLU A 421 -37.54 -9.13 -27.32
N GLU A 422 -37.15 -8.98 -28.59
CA GLU A 422 -37.97 -8.35 -29.65
C GLU A 422 -39.21 -9.18 -30.09
N GLU A 423 -39.22 -10.52 -29.96
CA GLU A 423 -40.45 -11.30 -30.22
C GLU A 423 -41.48 -11.25 -29.07
N SER A 424 -41.15 -10.63 -27.93
CA SER A 424 -42.03 -10.60 -26.75
C SER A 424 -42.91 -9.34 -26.63
N GLU A 425 -42.55 -8.24 -27.31
CA GLU A 425 -43.37 -7.03 -27.43
C GLU A 425 -43.66 -6.66 -28.89
N VAL A 426 -44.85 -7.00 -29.38
CA VAL A 426 -45.82 -6.03 -29.95
C VAL A 426 -47.13 -6.76 -30.28
N GLY A 427 -48.12 -6.56 -29.42
CA GLY A 427 -49.52 -6.88 -29.65
C GLY A 427 -50.38 -5.65 -29.36
N GLY A 428 -50.30 -4.63 -30.21
CA GLY A 428 -50.99 -3.34 -30.04
C GLY A 428 -51.02 -2.55 -31.34
N GLU A 429 -52.12 -1.85 -31.61
CA GLU A 429 -52.43 -1.28 -32.93
C GLU A 429 -52.30 0.25 -32.99
N ASN A 430 -51.84 0.77 -34.14
CA ASN A 430 -52.04 2.15 -34.66
C ASN A 430 -51.44 3.31 -33.80
N MET A 431 -51.06 4.49 -34.32
CA MET A 431 -51.58 5.21 -35.48
C MET A 431 -50.62 6.35 -35.93
N GLN A 432 -50.20 6.34 -37.20
CA GLN A 432 -49.84 7.50 -38.07
C GLN A 432 -48.70 8.51 -37.76
N ASP A 433 -48.14 9.03 -38.87
CA ASP A 433 -47.38 10.28 -39.08
C ASP A 433 -45.99 10.45 -38.40
N ALA A 434 -44.95 11.03 -39.03
CA ALA A 434 -44.69 11.32 -40.45
C ALA A 434 -43.18 11.60 -40.70
N GLU A 435 -42.73 11.41 -41.95
CA GLU A 435 -41.62 12.06 -42.70
C GLU A 435 -40.19 12.25 -42.08
N GLU A 436 -39.20 11.68 -42.80
CA GLU A 436 -37.85 12.20 -43.13
C GLU A 436 -36.85 12.66 -42.04
N GLY A 437 -35.54 12.34 -42.11
CA GLY A 437 -34.85 11.45 -43.06
C GLY A 437 -33.30 11.59 -43.07
N SER A 438 -32.63 10.56 -43.60
CA SER A 438 -31.26 10.53 -44.19
C SER A 438 -30.03 11.10 -43.43
N GLY A 439 -28.91 10.35 -43.46
CA GLY A 439 -27.57 10.84 -43.06
C GLY A 439 -26.75 9.80 -42.30
N GLN A 440 -26.41 8.67 -42.92
CA GLN A 440 -25.05 8.40 -43.43
C GLN A 440 -23.91 8.56 -42.41
N SER A 441 -23.31 7.40 -42.12
CA SER A 441 -21.95 7.19 -41.61
C SER A 441 -20.86 8.04 -42.28
N SER A 442 -19.77 8.32 -41.56
CA SER A 442 -18.48 7.64 -41.81
C SER A 442 -17.35 8.08 -40.88
N GLU A 443 -16.36 7.19 -40.72
CA GLU A 443 -14.92 7.41 -40.52
C GLU A 443 -14.44 8.47 -39.49
N SER A 444 -13.79 8.09 -38.39
CA SER A 444 -12.42 7.56 -38.23
C SER A 444 -11.41 8.65 -37.82
N GLY A 445 -10.51 8.30 -36.90
CA GLY A 445 -9.47 9.19 -36.38
C GLY A 445 -8.59 8.45 -35.37
N THR A 446 -7.34 8.17 -35.75
CA THR A 446 -6.32 7.57 -34.89
C THR A 446 -5.57 8.64 -34.09
N ARG A 447 -4.53 8.22 -33.33
CA ARG A 447 -3.51 9.03 -32.62
C ARG A 447 -3.87 9.43 -31.17
N ASP A 448 -2.93 9.49 -30.23
CA ASP A 448 -1.54 8.97 -30.21
C ASP A 448 -1.13 8.60 -28.76
N GLU A 449 -0.12 7.74 -28.71
CA GLU A 449 0.93 7.42 -27.72
C GLU A 449 1.03 8.07 -26.30
N GLU A 450 1.68 7.27 -25.45
CA GLU A 450 2.59 7.61 -24.32
C GLU A 450 2.06 7.83 -22.87
N GLU A 451 3.01 7.61 -21.95
CA GLU A 451 2.84 7.36 -20.53
C GLU A 451 2.76 8.65 -19.69
N SER A 452 2.17 8.58 -18.50
CA SER A 452 2.91 8.67 -17.21
C SER A 452 2.05 9.17 -16.02
N GLN A 453 2.59 8.96 -14.81
CA GLN A 453 2.17 9.46 -13.49
C GLN A 453 0.81 8.92 -12.98
N GLU A 454 0.66 8.31 -11.79
CA GLU A 454 1.25 8.45 -10.44
C GLU A 454 0.45 9.39 -9.50
N GLU A 455 0.00 8.79 -8.39
CA GLU A 455 -0.52 9.33 -7.12
C GLU A 455 -1.81 10.21 -7.02
N THR A 456 -2.66 9.76 -6.08
CA THR A 456 -3.58 10.52 -5.20
C THR A 456 -4.85 11.19 -5.76
N GLY A 457 -5.98 10.97 -5.08
CA GLY A 457 -7.30 11.51 -5.45
C GLY A 457 -8.44 11.04 -4.55
N GLU A 458 -8.51 11.61 -3.34
CA GLU A 458 -9.67 11.74 -2.43
C GLU A 458 -10.92 10.85 -2.65
N ALA A 459 -11.14 9.87 -1.76
CA ALA A 459 -12.44 9.25 -1.56
C ALA A 459 -13.18 9.91 -0.38
N THR A 460 -14.11 10.82 -0.68
CA THR A 460 -14.94 11.50 0.34
C THR A 460 -15.97 10.54 0.94
N VAL A 461 -15.85 10.23 2.23
CA VAL A 461 -16.87 9.49 2.99
C VAL A 461 -17.98 10.45 3.41
N LYS A 462 -19.22 10.17 2.99
CA LYS A 462 -20.42 10.72 3.63
C LYS A 462 -20.83 9.82 4.78
N LEU A 463 -21.29 10.43 5.87
CA LEU A 463 -22.01 9.79 6.96
C LEU A 463 -23.51 9.93 6.70
N GLU A 464 -24.26 8.85 6.91
CA GLU A 464 -25.68 8.88 7.30
C GLU A 464 -25.85 7.80 8.40
N ASP A 465 -26.66 8.10 9.42
CA ASP A 465 -26.72 7.38 10.70
C ASP A 465 -28.02 6.55 10.87
N GLU A 466 -27.96 5.49 11.69
CA GLU A 466 -29.08 4.86 12.45
C GLU A 466 -28.43 3.86 13.44
N GLU A 467 -28.34 4.18 14.74
CA GLU A 467 -29.27 3.82 15.83
C GLU A 467 -29.44 2.28 16.06
N GLU A 468 -29.11 1.69 17.22
CA GLU A 468 -28.52 2.22 18.49
C GLU A 468 -27.32 1.33 18.99
N GLN A 469 -27.13 0.75 20.20
CA GLN A 469 -27.86 0.66 21.48
C GLN A 469 -26.89 0.45 22.68
N GLU A 470 -27.44 0.08 23.84
CA GLU A 470 -26.82 -0.11 25.17
C GLU A 470 -25.75 -1.24 25.29
N GLU A 471 -24.93 -1.38 26.34
CA GLU A 471 -24.74 -0.60 27.59
C GLU A 471 -23.25 -0.65 28.02
N GLY A 472 -22.68 0.39 28.66
CA GLY A 472 -21.23 0.39 28.94
C GLY A 472 -20.62 1.42 29.93
N LYS A 473 -21.44 2.11 30.73
CA LYS A 473 -21.08 2.98 31.89
C LYS A 473 -19.71 3.73 31.87
N LYS A 474 -19.77 5.03 31.59
CA LYS A 474 -18.71 6.02 31.87
C LYS A 474 -18.27 6.01 33.34
N ILE A 475 -16.97 6.24 33.58
CA ILE A 475 -16.53 7.21 34.60
C ILE A 475 -15.65 8.24 33.87
N ILE A 476 -16.01 9.52 34.00
CA ILE A 476 -15.19 10.65 33.55
C ILE A 476 -14.94 11.52 34.78
N VAL A 477 -13.69 11.90 34.99
CA VAL A 477 -13.32 13.08 35.76
C VAL A 477 -12.35 13.87 34.89
N PHE A 478 -12.66 15.14 34.69
CA PHE A 478 -11.81 16.13 34.00
C PHE A 478 -11.40 17.21 35.01
N ASP A 479 -10.56 18.14 34.54
CA ASP A 479 -10.02 19.30 35.25
C ASP A 479 -9.00 19.00 36.39
N SER A 480 -8.08 19.91 36.69
CA SER A 480 -7.91 21.28 36.16
C SER A 480 -6.62 21.51 35.39
N PHE A 481 -6.67 22.46 34.45
CA PHE A 481 -5.53 23.32 34.14
C PHE A 481 -5.23 24.18 35.37
N ASP A 482 -3.97 24.37 35.70
CA ASP A 482 -3.52 25.57 36.40
C ASP A 482 -2.17 26.04 35.85
N LYS A 483 -1.91 27.32 36.03
CA LYS A 483 -0.83 28.11 35.43
C LYS A 483 -0.20 28.96 36.52
N GLU A 484 1.01 29.48 36.23
CA GLU A 484 1.64 30.59 36.95
C GLU A 484 2.05 30.20 38.41
N ASP A 485 3.16 30.67 38.99
CA ASP A 485 4.27 31.42 38.42
C ASP A 485 5.56 31.18 39.26
N GLU A 486 6.45 32.17 39.30
CA GLU A 486 7.55 32.36 40.26
C GLU A 486 8.86 31.61 39.97
N MET A 487 9.76 32.33 39.29
CA MET A 487 11.18 32.25 39.55
C MET A 487 11.45 32.63 41.02
N ASP A 488 12.43 31.98 41.66
CA ASP A 488 13.20 32.66 42.71
C ASP A 488 14.69 32.31 42.61
N LEU A 489 15.53 33.20 43.14
CA LEU A 489 16.99 33.19 43.03
C LEU A 489 17.64 32.93 44.40
N SER A 490 18.93 32.56 44.37
CA SER A 490 19.79 32.26 45.54
C SER A 490 19.53 30.87 46.14
N THR A 491 20.52 30.00 46.28
CA THR A 491 21.88 30.28 46.80
C THR A 491 22.96 29.46 46.11
#